data_AF-A0A7S1WL74-F1
#
_entry.id   AF-A0A7S1WL74-F1
#
_cell.length_a   1.000
_cell.length_b   1.000
_cell.length_c   1.000
_cell.angle_alpha   90.00
_cell.angle_beta   90.00
_cell.angle_gamma   90.00
#
_symmetry.space_group_name_H-M   'P 1'
#
loop_
_entity.id
_entity.type
_entity.pdbx_description
1 polymer ?
#
loop_
_entity_poly.entity_id
_entity_poly.type
_entity_poly.pdbx_seq_one_letter_code
_entity_poly.pdbx_strand_id
1 'polypeptide(L)'
;DRRGGPLPARLRVRQVQRIENSAAWQRYARERHCIKAKRPFKCTPVAAVIGDNLRTGMTNGYALEDQCAAAGNVVLPESLQKSVNEVYLWHGTSPQRALSIVKGGFQLKFSGSGAGSNMYGNGIYFAECSSKADEYAQEDAEEYPGVSCLLLCRVVLGEVLK
;
A
#
# COMPACT_ATOMS: atom_id res chain seq x y z
N ASP A 1 -3.77 -11.05 -10.33
CA ASP A 1 -4.67 -11.65 -11.32
C ASP A 1 -5.52 -12.70 -10.61
N ARG A 2 -6.85 -12.59 -10.73
CA ARG A 2 -7.84 -13.56 -10.24
C ARG A 2 -7.79 -14.91 -10.99
N ARG A 3 -6.73 -15.14 -11.77
CA ARG A 3 -6.41 -16.35 -12.53
C ARG A 3 -7.56 -16.72 -13.47
N GLY A 4 -8.09 -15.72 -14.18
CA GLY A 4 -9.25 -15.88 -15.06
C GLY A 4 -10.62 -15.86 -14.38
N GLY A 5 -10.68 -15.67 -13.06
CA GLY A 5 -11.95 -15.45 -12.34
C GLY A 5 -12.59 -14.09 -12.65
N PRO A 6 -13.92 -13.97 -12.53
CA PRO A 6 -14.62 -12.72 -12.83
C PRO A 6 -14.23 -11.60 -11.86
N LEU A 7 -14.21 -10.37 -12.39
CA LEU A 7 -14.08 -9.18 -11.56
C LEU A 7 -15.36 -8.98 -10.74
N PRO A 8 -15.24 -8.65 -9.44
CA PRO A 8 -16.39 -8.46 -8.59
C PRO A 8 -17.08 -7.13 -8.95
N ALA A 9 -18.42 -7.10 -8.89
CA ALA A 9 -19.16 -5.85 -9.09
C ALA A 9 -18.95 -4.84 -7.95
N ARG A 10 -18.62 -5.32 -6.75
CA ARG A 10 -18.33 -4.49 -5.57
C ARG A 10 -17.51 -5.25 -4.53
N LEU A 11 -16.75 -4.51 -3.72
CA LEU A 11 -16.11 -5.01 -2.51
C LEU A 11 -16.96 -4.65 -1.30
N ARG A 12 -17.12 -5.59 -0.36
CA ARG A 12 -17.78 -5.35 0.93
C ARG A 12 -16.74 -5.45 2.04
N VAL A 13 -16.49 -4.33 2.71
CA VAL A 13 -15.60 -4.31 3.88
C VAL A 13 -16.25 -5.13 5.00
N ARG A 14 -15.54 -6.16 5.46
CA ARG A 14 -15.97 -6.96 6.63
C ARG A 14 -15.36 -6.46 7.93
N GLN A 15 -14.09 -6.10 7.89
CA GLN A 15 -13.33 -5.64 9.05
C GLN A 15 -12.21 -4.71 8.59
N VAL A 16 -11.86 -3.74 9.43
CA VAL A 16 -10.67 -2.90 9.29
C VAL A 16 -9.87 -3.00 10.57
N GLN A 17 -8.58 -3.23 10.46
CA GLN A 17 -7.67 -3.31 11.60
C GLN A 17 -6.49 -2.37 11.37
N ARG A 18 -6.14 -1.59 12.40
CA ARG A 18 -4.90 -0.83 12.41
C ARG A 18 -3.77 -1.76 12.81
N ILE A 19 -2.68 -1.71 12.05
CA ILE A 19 -1.48 -2.48 12.34
C ILE A 19 -0.47 -1.60 13.07
N GLU A 20 -0.06 -2.02 14.26
CA GLU A 20 0.97 -1.35 15.05
C GLU A 20 2.14 -2.30 15.27
N ASN A 21 3.26 -2.01 14.59
CA ASN A 21 4.49 -2.76 14.72
C ASN A 21 5.65 -1.75 14.88
N SER A 22 6.10 -1.55 16.12
CA SER A 22 7.10 -0.54 16.47
C SER A 22 8.44 -0.79 15.77
N ALA A 23 8.88 -2.04 15.65
CA ALA A 23 10.12 -2.39 14.96
C ALA A 23 10.03 -2.10 13.46
N ALA A 24 8.90 -2.43 12.81
CA ALA A 24 8.67 -2.08 11.42
C ALA A 24 8.62 -0.56 11.22
N TRP A 25 7.96 0.16 12.13
CA TRP A 25 7.87 1.62 12.11
C TRP A 25 9.23 2.30 12.24
N GLN A 26 10.08 1.87 13.17
CA GLN A 26 11.43 2.40 13.33
C GLN A 26 12.28 2.21 12.08
N ARG A 27 12.23 1.01 11.48
CA ARG A 27 12.93 0.74 10.21
C ARG A 27 12.40 1.65 9.10
N TYR A 28 11.09 1.75 8.95
CA TYR A 28 10.45 2.62 7.98
C TYR A 28 10.88 4.09 8.12
N ALA A 29 10.78 4.65 9.31
CA ALA A 29 11.13 6.03 9.59
C ALA A 29 12.62 6.31 9.31
N ARG A 30 13.50 5.38 9.67
CA ARG A 30 14.93 5.45 9.38
C ARG A 30 15.20 5.41 7.87
N GLU A 31 14.66 4.44 7.14
CA GLU A 31 14.90 4.34 5.70
C GLU A 31 14.33 5.54 4.93
N ARG A 32 13.17 6.07 5.34
CA ARG A 32 12.62 7.33 4.81
C ARG A 32 13.60 8.49 4.98
N HIS A 33 14.19 8.62 6.17
CA HIS A 33 15.21 9.64 6.44
C HIS A 33 16.47 9.41 5.57
N CYS A 34 16.95 8.16 5.46
CA CYS A 34 18.09 7.83 4.62
C CYS A 34 17.84 8.12 3.12
N ILE A 35 16.64 7.86 2.60
CA ILE A 35 16.25 8.20 1.22
C ILE A 35 16.36 9.69 0.96
N LYS A 36 15.96 10.51 1.94
CA LYS A 36 16.07 11.98 1.89
C LYS A 36 17.53 12.43 1.97
N ALA A 37 18.33 11.81 2.83
CA ALA A 37 19.74 12.19 3.05
C ALA A 37 20.68 11.74 1.92
N LYS A 38 20.43 10.59 1.29
CA LYS A 38 21.27 10.03 0.21
C LYS A 38 21.18 10.78 -1.11
N ARG A 39 20.19 11.66 -1.30
CA ARG A 39 19.99 12.38 -2.56
C ARG A 39 20.45 13.83 -2.43
N PRO A 40 21.32 14.31 -3.35
CA PRO A 40 21.73 15.72 -3.36
C PRO A 40 20.63 16.65 -3.86
N PHE A 41 19.56 16.11 -4.47
CA PHE A 41 18.42 16.85 -4.99
C PHE A 41 17.10 16.37 -4.35
N LYS A 42 16.07 17.21 -4.41
CA LYS A 42 14.70 16.84 -4.01
C LYS A 42 14.12 15.88 -5.04
N CYS A 43 13.41 14.85 -4.59
CA CYS A 43 12.78 13.92 -5.51
C CYS A 43 11.82 14.65 -6.46
N THR A 44 11.81 14.26 -7.73
CA THR A 44 10.82 14.74 -8.70
C THR A 44 9.43 14.36 -8.19
N PRO A 45 8.49 15.32 -8.05
CA PRO A 45 7.14 15.01 -7.59
C PRO A 45 6.51 13.90 -8.44
N VAL A 46 5.91 12.89 -7.81
CA VAL A 46 5.29 11.76 -8.51
C VAL A 46 4.29 12.21 -9.58
N ALA A 47 3.54 13.29 -9.32
CA ALA A 47 2.61 13.89 -10.27
C ALA A 47 3.27 14.39 -11.56
N ALA A 48 4.54 14.81 -11.52
CA ALA A 48 5.28 15.20 -12.71
C ALA A 48 5.74 14.00 -13.57
N VAL A 49 5.67 12.79 -13.02
CA VAL A 49 6.03 11.54 -13.71
C VAL A 49 4.80 10.85 -14.29
N ILE A 50 3.73 10.71 -13.49
CA ILE A 50 2.53 9.93 -13.86
C ILE A 50 1.25 10.79 -14.03
N GLY A 51 1.37 12.12 -13.92
CA GLY A 51 0.23 13.04 -13.83
C GLY A 51 -0.41 13.02 -12.43
N ASP A 52 -1.44 13.86 -12.21
CA ASP A 52 -2.26 13.86 -10.99
C ASP A 52 -3.24 12.67 -10.91
N ASN A 53 -2.80 11.50 -11.36
CA ASN A 53 -3.62 10.31 -11.53
C ASN A 53 -3.55 9.33 -10.36
N LEU A 54 -2.72 9.58 -9.33
CA LEU A 54 -2.55 8.66 -8.22
C LEU A 54 -3.86 8.50 -7.43
N ARG A 55 -4.53 7.36 -7.60
CA ARG A 55 -5.89 7.13 -7.09
C ARG A 55 -5.96 6.78 -5.62
N THR A 56 -4.87 6.31 -5.05
CA THR A 56 -4.69 6.16 -3.60
C THR A 56 -4.42 7.56 -3.10
N GLY A 57 -5.50 8.26 -2.74
CA GLY A 57 -5.48 9.67 -2.41
C GLY A 57 -4.16 10.08 -1.78
N MET A 58 -3.36 10.85 -2.52
CA MET A 58 -2.64 11.91 -1.85
C MET A 58 -3.73 12.65 -1.09
N THR A 59 -3.60 12.78 0.22
CA THR A 59 -4.41 13.67 1.05
C THR A 59 -4.12 15.14 0.68
N ASN A 60 -4.06 15.45 -0.62
CA ASN A 60 -4.09 16.78 -1.15
C ASN A 60 -5.57 17.17 -1.23
N GLY A 61 -6.07 17.79 -0.16
CA GLY A 61 -7.25 18.66 -0.24
C GLY A 61 -8.57 18.09 0.21
N TYR A 62 -8.75 16.77 0.35
CA TYR A 62 -9.83 16.27 1.22
C TYR A 62 -9.31 16.35 2.64
N ALA A 63 -9.47 17.53 3.24
CA ALA A 63 -9.49 17.66 4.67
C ALA A 63 -10.45 16.58 5.19
N LEU A 64 -9.91 15.52 5.80
CA LEU A 64 -10.65 14.63 6.69
C LEU A 64 -11.12 15.38 7.96
N GLU A 65 -11.02 16.71 7.97
CA GLU A 65 -11.25 17.57 9.12
C GLU A 65 -12.75 17.71 9.41
N ASP A 66 -13.65 17.56 8.43
CA ASP A 66 -15.07 17.89 8.66
C ASP A 66 -16.06 16.72 8.58
N GLN A 67 -15.80 15.65 7.82
CA GLN A 67 -16.76 14.53 7.67
C GLN A 67 -16.34 13.25 8.39
N CYS A 68 -15.05 13.10 8.75
CA CYS A 68 -14.56 11.90 9.42
C CYS A 68 -14.61 11.97 10.95
N ALA A 69 -14.58 13.17 11.52
CA ALA A 69 -14.73 13.37 12.96
C ALA A 69 -16.13 12.95 13.46
N ALA A 70 -17.17 13.14 12.65
CA ALA A 70 -18.55 12.82 13.03
C ALA A 70 -18.90 11.31 12.99
N ALA A 71 -18.10 10.48 12.33
CA ALA A 71 -18.40 9.07 12.08
C ALA A 71 -17.45 8.07 12.77
N GLY A 72 -16.59 8.53 13.69
CA GLY A 72 -15.59 7.67 14.34
C GLY A 72 -14.56 7.09 13.37
N ASN A 73 -14.33 7.76 12.24
CA ASN A 73 -13.48 7.26 11.17
C ASN A 73 -12.00 7.29 11.55
N VAL A 74 -11.27 6.26 11.11
CA VAL A 74 -9.82 6.12 11.28
C VAL A 74 -9.12 7.29 10.59
N VAL A 75 -8.62 8.25 11.37
CA VAL A 75 -7.70 9.28 10.88
C VAL A 75 -6.38 8.59 10.54
N LEU A 76 -6.00 8.63 9.26
CA LEU A 76 -4.68 8.16 8.83
C LEU A 76 -3.64 9.03 9.54
N PRO A 77 -2.70 8.41 10.29
CA PRO A 77 -1.81 9.15 11.16
C PRO A 77 -0.75 9.86 10.34
N GLU A 78 -0.49 11.12 10.72
CA GLU A 78 0.58 12.00 10.22
C GLU A 78 0.47 12.44 8.76
N SER A 79 0.98 13.65 8.51
CA SER A 79 1.17 14.16 7.16
C SER A 79 2.22 13.34 6.40
N LEU A 80 1.93 13.10 5.12
CA LEU A 80 2.85 12.46 4.19
C LEU A 80 3.94 13.45 3.74
N GLN A 81 5.19 12.99 3.68
CA GLN A 81 6.35 13.76 3.24
C GLN A 81 6.45 13.79 1.71
N LYS A 82 5.89 14.85 1.12
CA LYS A 82 5.95 15.12 -0.32
C LYS A 82 7.38 15.14 -0.88
N SER A 83 8.37 15.58 -0.10
CA SER A 83 9.77 15.67 -0.54
C SER A 83 10.42 14.33 -0.93
N VAL A 84 9.82 13.21 -0.54
CA VAL A 84 10.30 11.85 -0.86
C VAL A 84 9.21 11.00 -1.51
N ASN A 85 8.16 11.64 -2.05
CA ASN A 85 7.01 10.96 -2.65
C ASN A 85 6.42 9.88 -1.71
N GLU A 86 6.19 10.25 -0.45
CA GLU A 86 5.51 9.38 0.50
C GLU A 86 4.01 9.34 0.21
N VAL A 87 3.46 8.15 0.03
CA VAL A 87 2.07 7.91 -0.40
C VAL A 87 1.47 6.71 0.32
N TYR A 88 0.15 6.57 0.28
CA TYR A 88 -0.49 5.30 0.61
C TYR A 88 -0.65 4.47 -0.65
N LEU A 89 -0.43 3.15 -0.58
CA LEU A 89 -0.71 2.22 -1.69
C LEU A 89 -1.30 0.92 -1.15
N TRP A 90 -2.05 0.23 -2.00
CA TRP A 90 -2.68 -1.04 -1.68
C TRP A 90 -1.77 -2.23 -2.00
N HIS A 91 -1.86 -3.28 -1.20
CA HIS A 91 -1.25 -4.57 -1.47
C HIS A 91 -2.27 -5.68 -1.20
N GLY A 92 -2.73 -6.35 -2.26
CA GLY A 92 -3.65 -7.48 -2.14
C GLY A 92 -2.90 -8.78 -1.94
N THR A 93 -3.35 -9.58 -0.98
CA THR A 93 -2.73 -10.87 -0.63
C THR A 93 -3.73 -11.78 0.09
N SER A 94 -3.32 -12.97 0.55
CA SER A 94 -4.16 -13.80 1.41
C SER A 94 -4.08 -13.37 2.87
N PRO A 95 -5.11 -13.61 3.70
CA PRO A 95 -5.09 -13.30 5.14
C PRO A 95 -3.83 -13.79 5.87
N GLN A 96 -3.37 -15.03 5.63
CA GLN A 96 -2.19 -15.62 6.26
C GLN A 96 -0.89 -14.92 5.83
N ARG A 97 -0.79 -14.56 4.54
CA ARG A 97 0.34 -13.79 4.04
C ARG A 97 0.33 -12.38 4.62
N ALA A 98 -0.84 -11.75 4.74
CA ALA A 98 -0.98 -10.46 5.41
C ALA A 98 -0.53 -10.53 6.87
N LEU A 99 -0.95 -11.54 7.64
CA LEU A 99 -0.48 -11.77 9.01
C LEU A 99 1.05 -11.95 9.08
N SER A 100 1.63 -12.67 8.12
CA SER A 100 3.09 -12.84 8.02
C SER A 100 3.81 -11.52 7.74
N ILE A 101 3.25 -10.68 6.84
CA ILE A 101 3.76 -9.33 6.54
C ILE A 101 3.63 -8.42 7.76
N VAL A 102 2.52 -8.47 8.48
CA VAL A 102 2.29 -7.68 9.70
C VAL A 102 3.34 -8.00 10.77
N LYS A 103 3.67 -9.28 10.95
CA LYS A 103 4.66 -9.73 11.93
C LYS A 103 6.09 -9.45 11.50
N GLY A 104 6.46 -9.84 10.28
CA GLY A 104 7.85 -9.87 9.81
C GLY A 104 8.25 -8.74 8.86
N GLY A 105 7.30 -7.96 8.36
CA GLY A 105 7.48 -7.06 7.23
C GLY A 105 7.43 -7.78 5.88
N PHE A 106 7.49 -7.01 4.80
CA PHE A 106 7.62 -7.56 3.45
C PHE A 106 9.02 -8.16 3.25
N GLN A 107 9.09 -9.35 2.65
CA GLN A 107 10.35 -10.05 2.41
C GLN A 107 10.60 -10.22 0.92
N LEU A 108 11.72 -9.68 0.42
CA LEU A 108 12.10 -9.75 -0.99
C LEU A 108 12.30 -11.17 -1.51
N LYS A 109 12.58 -12.15 -0.63
CA LYS A 109 12.69 -13.57 -1.04
C LYS A 109 11.39 -14.14 -1.62
N PHE A 110 10.26 -13.48 -1.37
CA PHE A 110 8.95 -13.80 -1.95
C PHE A 110 8.60 -12.90 -3.15
N SER A 111 9.50 -12.00 -3.56
CA SER A 111 9.36 -11.34 -4.86
C SER A 111 9.49 -12.40 -5.97
N GLY A 112 8.81 -12.20 -7.10
CA GLY A 112 8.83 -13.18 -8.18
C GLY A 112 7.81 -14.32 -8.05
N SER A 113 7.15 -14.50 -6.90
CA SER A 113 6.21 -15.61 -6.68
C SER A 113 4.74 -15.26 -6.95
N GLY A 114 4.45 -14.01 -7.32
CA GLY A 114 3.11 -13.49 -7.55
C GLY A 114 2.82 -13.30 -9.05
N ALA A 115 1.54 -13.25 -9.43
CA ALA A 115 1.18 -12.91 -10.81
C ALA A 115 1.78 -11.54 -11.21
N GLY A 116 2.36 -11.43 -12.40
CA GLY A 116 2.96 -10.18 -12.90
C GLY A 116 4.30 -9.78 -12.28
N SER A 117 4.91 -10.63 -11.45
CA SER A 117 6.13 -10.32 -10.69
C SER A 117 7.40 -10.08 -11.52
N ASN A 118 7.35 -10.35 -12.83
CA ASN A 118 8.50 -10.20 -13.74
C ASN A 118 8.33 -9.00 -14.68
N MET A 119 7.25 -8.22 -14.56
CA MET A 119 6.99 -7.10 -15.48
C MET A 119 7.87 -5.89 -15.18
N TYR A 120 8.14 -5.61 -13.90
CA TYR A 120 8.90 -4.43 -13.46
C TYR A 120 10.11 -4.82 -12.57
N GLY A 121 10.55 -6.08 -12.67
CA GLY A 121 11.67 -6.63 -11.91
C GLY A 121 11.28 -7.23 -10.55
N ASN A 122 12.30 -7.78 -9.87
CA ASN A 122 12.12 -8.48 -8.60
C ASN A 122 11.89 -7.48 -7.46
N GLY A 123 10.64 -7.33 -7.04
CA GLY A 123 10.27 -6.40 -5.98
C GLY A 123 8.96 -6.74 -5.28
N ILE A 124 8.57 -5.84 -4.38
CA ILE A 124 7.26 -5.86 -3.73
C ILE A 124 6.34 -4.92 -4.51
N TYR A 125 5.21 -5.44 -4.93
CA TYR A 125 4.28 -4.74 -5.81
C TYR A 125 3.14 -4.14 -5.00
N PHE A 126 2.79 -2.90 -5.34
CA PHE A 126 1.68 -2.17 -4.75
C PHE A 126 0.81 -1.60 -5.87
N ALA A 127 -0.44 -1.27 -5.55
CA ALA A 127 -1.40 -0.70 -6.48
C ALA A 127 -1.95 0.63 -5.96
N GLU A 128 -2.19 1.55 -6.89
CA GLU A 128 -2.82 2.85 -6.61
C GLU A 128 -4.32 2.76 -6.33
N CYS A 129 -4.97 1.61 -6.55
CA CYS A 129 -6.39 1.46 -6.28
C CYS A 129 -6.71 0.07 -5.73
N SER A 130 -7.75 0.01 -4.91
CA SER A 130 -8.18 -1.22 -4.27
C SER A 130 -8.68 -2.26 -5.27
N SER A 131 -9.30 -1.84 -6.38
CA SER A 131 -9.75 -2.74 -7.45
C SER A 131 -8.58 -3.48 -8.09
N LYS A 132 -7.46 -2.81 -8.36
CA LYS A 132 -6.26 -3.47 -8.90
C LYS A 132 -5.59 -4.36 -7.86
N ALA A 133 -5.54 -3.94 -6.59
CA ALA A 133 -5.00 -4.78 -5.52
C ALA A 133 -5.85 -6.04 -5.29
N ASP A 134 -7.18 -5.93 -5.37
CA ASP A 134 -8.11 -7.04 -5.23
C ASP A 134 -7.89 -8.14 -6.28
N GLU A 135 -7.40 -7.80 -7.47
CA GLU A 135 -7.00 -8.83 -8.44
C GLU A 135 -5.91 -9.77 -7.89
N TYR A 136 -5.14 -9.36 -6.89
CA TYR A 136 -4.09 -10.18 -6.26
C TYR A 136 -4.50 -10.73 -4.90
N ALA A 137 -5.59 -10.25 -4.33
CA ALA A 137 -6.14 -10.77 -3.08
C ALA A 137 -6.64 -12.20 -3.30
N GLN A 138 -6.34 -13.06 -2.33
CA GLN A 138 -6.73 -14.45 -2.36
C GLN A 138 -7.51 -14.74 -1.09
N GLU A 139 -8.61 -15.49 -1.22
CA GLU A 139 -9.27 -16.05 -0.07
C GLU A 139 -8.40 -17.14 0.55
N ASP A 140 -8.58 -17.36 1.84
CA ASP A 140 -8.11 -18.56 2.49
C ASP A 140 -9.31 -19.30 3.05
N ALA A 141 -9.73 -20.35 2.34
CA ALA A 141 -10.97 -21.05 2.62
C ALA A 141 -10.93 -21.85 3.94
N GLU A 142 -9.75 -22.16 4.45
CA GLU A 142 -9.58 -22.97 5.66
C GLU A 142 -9.78 -22.13 6.92
N GLU A 143 -9.08 -21.00 7.03
CA GLU A 143 -9.08 -20.19 8.25
C GLU A 143 -9.95 -18.93 8.13
N TYR A 144 -10.11 -18.38 6.92
CA TYR A 144 -10.83 -17.13 6.64
C TYR A 144 -11.80 -17.26 5.46
N PRO A 145 -12.79 -18.18 5.53
CA PRO A 145 -13.67 -18.49 4.40
C PRO A 145 -14.44 -17.26 3.89
N GLY A 146 -14.36 -17.01 2.58
CA GLY A 146 -15.04 -15.90 1.92
C GLY A 146 -14.48 -14.51 2.27
N VAL A 147 -13.23 -14.44 2.74
CA VAL A 147 -12.55 -13.20 3.08
C VAL A 147 -11.25 -13.08 2.28
N SER A 148 -11.15 -12.02 1.49
CA SER A 148 -9.93 -11.56 0.84
C SER A 148 -9.26 -10.47 1.66
N CYS A 149 -7.95 -10.33 1.58
CA CYS A 149 -7.20 -9.36 2.38
C CYS A 149 -6.50 -8.29 1.51
N LEU A 150 -6.69 -7.03 1.90
CA LEU A 150 -5.98 -5.88 1.36
C LEU A 150 -5.24 -5.17 2.48
N LEU A 151 -3.96 -4.88 2.27
CA LEU A 151 -3.16 -4.01 3.12
C LEU A 151 -3.14 -2.61 2.51
N LEU A 152 -3.37 -1.59 3.34
CA LEU A 152 -3.06 -0.20 3.00
C LEU A 152 -1.72 0.16 3.64
N CYS A 153 -0.72 0.44 2.81
CA CYS A 153 0.66 0.64 3.26
C CYS A 153 1.11 2.07 3.01
N ARG A 154 1.84 2.65 3.97
CA ARG A 154 2.59 3.88 3.78
C ARG A 154 3.89 3.53 3.04
N VAL A 155 4.10 4.08 1.86
CA VAL A 155 5.20 3.73 0.94
C VAL A 155 5.99 4.99 0.58
N VAL A 156 7.31 4.89 0.61
CA VAL A 156 8.21 5.97 0.15
C VAL A 156 8.68 5.62 -1.25
N LEU A 157 8.19 6.34 -2.26
CA LEU A 157 8.57 6.09 -3.65
C LEU A 157 9.97 6.60 -3.98
N GLY A 158 10.47 7.61 -3.26
CA GLY A 158 11.77 8.21 -3.56
C GLY A 158 11.76 8.89 -4.92
N GLU A 159 12.82 8.71 -5.70
CA GLU A 159 12.87 9.19 -7.09
C GLU A 159 12.23 8.13 -7.99
N VAL A 160 11.14 8.49 -8.66
CA VAL A 160 10.39 7.60 -9.54
C VAL A 160 11.02 7.62 -10.93
N LEU A 161 11.27 6.44 -11.49
CA LEU A 161 11.81 6.29 -12.85
C LEU A 161 10.69 6.52 -13.88
N LYS A 162 11.06 7.10 -15.02
CA LYS A 162 10.21 7.18 -16.23
C LYS A 162 10.39 5.96 -17.10
#